data_AF-A0A2H3BXD0-F1
#
_entry.id   AF-A0A2H3BXD0-F1
#
_cell.length_a   1.000
_cell.length_b   1.000
_cell.length_c   1.000
_cell.angle_alpha   90.00
_cell.angle_beta   90.00
_cell.angle_gamma   90.00
#
_symmetry.space_group_name_H-M   'P 1'
#
loop_
_entity.id
_entity.type
_entity.pdbx_description
1 polymer ?
#
loop_
_entity_poly.entity_id
_entity_poly.type
_entity_poly.pdbx_seq_one_letter_code
_entity_poly.pdbx_strand_id
1 'polypeptide(L)'
;MAAIEEQHRRQEAERAEAQRRAEQLERERQALAERLRIEQEKARRAAELAEQLERERQAQAERIRAHQAEAQRAAQHAQQLEKEKQEQAENARREQEAAQRAAQAVNELQEQIRKKEAEMKEVLEAQKETESKWHSGIRPVEWPSKEKYEETKRRYYTEGKFHLAITGISGTGKSSLINAFRGIWDEEEGAATTDIVESTSVVTRYPDPNPDNPFIWFDVPGSGTLACSDWTYFNDQGLYIFDAIIILFNDRFTATDIAILKNSERYNIPTYIVRSKSDVHIENIIKKKRRGAGARRDPASILHEACKEYLTRSQESVRSNLMKNDPPIQSKKFYAVSRDTLTMVVREEPLEDILVLNESDLLKDLLQDAKYRRILPRPKSSSRMLILF
;
A
#
# COMPACT_ATOMS: atom_id res chain seq x y z
N MET A 1 -24.42 -183.33 18.74
CA MET A 1 -25.06 -182.46 17.72
C MET A 1 -26.05 -181.51 18.40
N ALA A 2 -25.58 -180.62 19.28
CA ALA A 2 -26.44 -179.61 19.94
C ALA A 2 -25.65 -178.40 20.53
N ALA A 3 -24.36 -178.56 20.83
CA ALA A 3 -23.56 -177.52 21.51
C ALA A 3 -22.80 -176.54 20.59
N ILE A 4 -22.67 -176.83 19.29
CA ILE A 4 -21.86 -176.03 18.35
C ILE A 4 -22.70 -174.92 17.67
N GLU A 5 -24.02 -175.12 17.52
CA GLU A 5 -24.93 -174.16 16.88
C GLU A 5 -25.25 -172.93 17.75
N GLU A 6 -25.21 -173.06 19.08
CA GLU A 6 -25.51 -171.97 20.01
C GLU A 6 -24.34 -170.97 20.13
N GLN A 7 -23.10 -171.42 19.99
CA GLN A 7 -21.91 -170.55 20.02
C GLN A 7 -21.81 -169.65 18.78
N HIS A 8 -22.22 -170.12 17.59
CA HIS A 8 -22.16 -169.31 16.36
C HIS A 8 -23.16 -168.15 16.38
N ARG A 9 -24.39 -168.38 16.87
CA ARG A 9 -25.42 -167.32 16.97
C ARG A 9 -25.07 -166.21 17.95
N ARG A 10 -24.36 -166.52 19.06
CA ARG A 10 -23.90 -165.49 20.01
C ARG A 10 -22.77 -164.63 19.43
N GLN A 11 -21.84 -165.23 18.68
CA GLN A 11 -20.73 -164.50 18.06
C GLN A 11 -21.17 -163.57 16.92
N GLU A 12 -22.18 -163.96 16.13
CA GLU A 12 -22.74 -163.11 15.08
C GLU A 12 -23.54 -161.92 15.67
N ALA A 13 -24.25 -162.14 16.78
CA ALA A 13 -24.95 -161.06 17.47
C ALA A 13 -23.99 -160.01 18.06
N GLU A 14 -22.90 -160.44 18.72
CA GLU A 14 -21.88 -159.52 19.26
C GLU A 14 -21.15 -158.73 18.17
N ARG A 15 -20.83 -159.35 17.02
CA ARG A 15 -20.21 -158.65 15.88
C ARG A 15 -21.16 -157.62 15.25
N ALA A 16 -22.44 -157.95 15.11
CA ALA A 16 -23.45 -157.04 14.60
C ALA A 16 -23.69 -155.84 15.54
N GLU A 17 -23.65 -156.05 16.86
CA GLU A 17 -23.78 -154.98 17.84
C GLU A 17 -22.54 -154.05 17.86
N ALA A 18 -21.33 -154.62 17.74
CA ALA A 18 -20.09 -153.86 17.65
C ALA A 18 -20.01 -153.02 16.37
N GLN A 19 -20.44 -153.55 15.22
CA GLN A 19 -20.51 -152.81 13.97
C GLN A 19 -21.50 -151.65 14.03
N ARG A 20 -22.69 -151.86 14.62
CA ARG A 20 -23.69 -150.79 14.78
C ARG A 20 -23.18 -149.66 15.68
N ARG A 21 -22.48 -149.98 16.78
CA ARG A 21 -21.88 -148.97 17.66
C ARG A 21 -20.73 -148.20 16.98
N ALA A 22 -19.90 -148.89 16.19
CA ALA A 22 -18.83 -148.24 15.44
C ALA A 22 -19.38 -147.28 14.37
N GLU A 23 -20.39 -147.69 13.60
CA GLU A 23 -21.06 -146.82 12.62
C GLU A 23 -21.75 -145.62 13.27
N GLN A 24 -22.34 -145.81 14.46
CA GLN A 24 -23.02 -144.75 15.19
C GLN A 24 -22.03 -143.69 15.71
N LEU A 25 -20.89 -144.12 16.27
CA LEU A 25 -19.80 -143.23 16.69
C LEU A 25 -19.15 -142.50 15.51
N GLU A 26 -19.01 -143.15 14.36
CA GLU A 26 -18.46 -142.52 13.17
C GLU A 26 -19.39 -141.44 12.61
N ARG A 27 -20.71 -141.68 12.62
CA ARG A 27 -21.72 -140.67 12.28
C ARG A 27 -21.72 -139.49 13.24
N GLU A 28 -21.61 -139.74 14.55
CA GLU A 28 -21.51 -138.66 15.55
C GLU A 28 -20.23 -137.83 15.37
N ARG A 29 -19.09 -138.49 15.09
CA ARG A 29 -17.82 -137.79 14.82
C ARG A 29 -17.91 -136.93 13.56
N GLN A 30 -18.54 -137.44 12.51
CA GLN A 30 -18.76 -136.69 11.26
C GLN A 30 -19.69 -135.49 11.49
N ALA A 31 -20.79 -135.67 12.23
CA ALA A 31 -21.70 -134.57 12.57
C ALA A 31 -21.05 -133.48 13.44
N LEU A 32 -20.19 -133.87 14.38
CA LEU A 32 -19.42 -132.93 15.21
C LEU A 32 -18.37 -132.16 14.40
N ALA A 33 -17.64 -132.85 13.51
CA ALA A 33 -16.67 -132.21 12.63
C ALA A 33 -17.33 -131.23 11.64
N GLU A 34 -18.52 -131.55 11.14
CA GLU A 34 -19.27 -130.67 10.25
C GLU A 34 -19.78 -129.42 11.00
N ARG A 35 -20.31 -129.58 12.22
CA ARG A 35 -20.70 -128.44 13.07
C ARG A 35 -19.53 -127.51 13.39
N LEU A 36 -18.36 -128.08 13.72
CA LEU A 36 -17.16 -127.30 14.01
C LEU A 36 -16.71 -126.47 12.79
N ARG A 37 -16.76 -127.05 11.58
CA ARG A 37 -16.46 -126.33 10.34
C ARG A 37 -17.40 -125.16 10.10
N ILE A 38 -18.70 -125.38 10.29
CA ILE A 38 -19.71 -124.32 10.11
C ILE A 38 -19.49 -123.18 11.11
N GLU A 39 -19.16 -123.48 12.37
CA GLU A 39 -18.84 -122.44 13.35
C GLU A 39 -17.53 -121.70 13.04
N GLN A 40 -16.48 -122.41 12.62
CA GLN A 40 -15.21 -121.77 12.23
C GLN A 40 -15.38 -120.86 11.01
N GLU A 41 -16.19 -121.26 10.03
CA GLU A 41 -16.49 -120.45 8.85
C GLU A 41 -17.32 -119.21 9.22
N LYS A 42 -18.29 -119.35 10.14
CA LYS A 42 -19.04 -118.21 10.69
C LYS A 42 -18.13 -117.25 11.47
N ALA A 43 -17.24 -117.77 12.32
CA ALA A 43 -16.29 -116.97 13.08
C ALA A 43 -15.32 -116.22 12.16
N ARG A 44 -14.82 -116.88 11.10
CA ARG A 44 -13.93 -116.26 10.11
C ARG A 44 -14.63 -115.14 9.32
N ARG A 45 -15.85 -115.38 8.85
CA ARG A 45 -16.66 -114.35 8.16
C ARG A 45 -16.99 -113.17 9.08
N ALA A 46 -17.26 -113.43 10.36
CA ALA A 46 -17.48 -112.37 11.35
C ALA A 46 -16.22 -111.53 11.60
N ALA A 47 -15.04 -112.16 11.67
CA ALA A 47 -13.76 -111.47 11.81
C ALA A 47 -13.42 -110.61 10.58
N GLU A 48 -13.63 -111.14 9.37
CA GLU A 48 -13.40 -110.41 8.12
C GLU A 48 -14.32 -109.18 7.98
N LEU A 49 -15.59 -109.29 8.38
CA LEU A 49 -16.53 -108.17 8.42
C LEU A 49 -16.13 -107.10 9.46
N ALA A 50 -15.66 -107.53 10.64
CA ALA A 50 -15.18 -106.60 11.66
C ALA A 50 -13.95 -105.81 11.20
N GLU A 51 -12.99 -106.49 10.55
CA GLU A 51 -11.79 -105.85 9.99
C GLU A 51 -12.14 -104.87 8.86
N GLN A 52 -13.10 -105.22 7.99
CA GLN A 52 -13.60 -104.30 6.96
C GLN A 52 -14.24 -103.04 7.55
N LEU A 53 -15.10 -103.19 8.56
CA LEU A 53 -15.73 -102.06 9.24
C LEU A 53 -14.71 -101.16 9.94
N GLU A 54 -13.65 -101.73 10.51
CA GLU A 54 -12.59 -100.95 11.15
C GLU A 54 -11.75 -100.17 10.13
N ARG A 55 -11.41 -100.79 8.99
CA ARG A 55 -10.73 -100.11 7.88
C ARG A 55 -11.58 -98.98 7.29
N GLU A 56 -12.88 -99.19 7.13
CA GLU A 56 -13.79 -98.14 6.65
C GLU A 56 -13.89 -96.97 7.64
N ARG A 57 -13.96 -97.25 8.95
CA ARG A 57 -13.95 -96.21 9.99
C ARG A 57 -12.64 -95.42 10.00
N GLN A 58 -11.49 -96.08 9.86
CA GLN A 58 -10.19 -95.41 9.80
C GLN A 58 -10.09 -94.53 8.54
N ALA A 59 -10.49 -95.06 7.37
CA ALA A 59 -10.51 -94.29 6.13
C ALA A 59 -11.46 -93.08 6.19
N GLN A 60 -12.62 -93.22 6.84
CA GLN A 60 -13.54 -92.10 7.09
C GLN A 60 -12.93 -91.05 8.02
N ALA A 61 -12.28 -91.47 9.11
CA ALA A 61 -11.63 -90.56 10.05
C ALA A 61 -10.48 -89.77 9.39
N GLU A 62 -9.69 -90.43 8.53
CA GLU A 62 -8.61 -89.77 7.77
C GLU A 62 -9.16 -88.75 6.77
N ARG A 63 -10.24 -89.08 6.06
CA ARG A 63 -10.92 -88.14 5.14
C ARG A 63 -11.45 -86.91 5.85
N ILE A 64 -12.07 -87.09 7.03
CA ILE A 64 -12.58 -85.97 7.84
C ILE A 64 -11.42 -85.09 8.31
N ARG A 65 -10.31 -85.68 8.78
CA ARG A 65 -9.12 -84.91 9.18
C ARG A 65 -8.49 -84.15 8.02
N ALA A 66 -8.39 -84.76 6.84
CA ALA A 66 -7.87 -84.11 5.64
C ALA A 66 -8.75 -82.91 5.25
N HIS A 67 -10.07 -83.09 5.22
CA HIS A 67 -11.02 -82.01 4.91
C HIS A 67 -11.01 -80.89 5.97
N GLN A 68 -10.85 -81.23 7.25
CA GLN A 68 -10.70 -80.24 8.32
C GLN A 68 -9.39 -79.45 8.18
N ALA A 69 -8.28 -80.12 7.86
CA ALA A 69 -6.99 -79.46 7.66
C ALA A 69 -7.02 -78.53 6.42
N GLU A 70 -7.68 -78.96 5.35
CA GLU A 70 -7.87 -78.14 4.14
C GLU A 70 -8.77 -76.93 4.42
N ALA A 71 -9.87 -77.12 5.14
CA ALA A 71 -10.73 -76.02 5.58
C ALA A 71 -10.00 -75.03 6.50
N GLN A 72 -9.14 -75.50 7.41
CA GLN A 72 -8.33 -74.64 8.27
C GLN A 72 -7.31 -73.82 7.46
N ARG A 73 -6.63 -74.43 6.48
CA ARG A 73 -5.71 -73.71 5.59
C ARG A 73 -6.43 -72.67 4.74
N ALA A 74 -7.61 -73.02 4.20
CA ALA A 74 -8.44 -72.09 3.46
C ALA A 74 -8.91 -70.91 4.33
N ALA A 75 -9.31 -71.17 5.59
CA ALA A 75 -9.70 -70.14 6.54
C ALA A 75 -8.54 -69.19 6.91
N GLN A 76 -7.34 -69.73 7.14
CA GLN A 76 -6.13 -68.93 7.40
C GLN A 76 -5.76 -68.04 6.21
N HIS A 77 -5.81 -68.60 5.00
CA HIS A 77 -5.55 -67.85 3.77
C HIS A 77 -6.59 -66.76 3.52
N ALA A 78 -7.87 -67.03 3.77
CA ALA A 78 -8.94 -66.04 3.69
C ALA A 78 -8.74 -64.89 4.69
N GLN A 79 -8.38 -65.19 5.94
CA GLN A 79 -8.07 -64.17 6.96
C GLN A 79 -6.85 -63.32 6.58
N GLN A 80 -5.83 -63.92 5.96
CA GLN A 80 -4.64 -63.19 5.55
C GLN A 80 -4.93 -62.24 4.38
N LEU A 81 -5.70 -62.69 3.39
CA LEU A 81 -6.18 -61.82 2.31
C LEU A 81 -7.08 -60.69 2.81
N GLU A 82 -7.90 -60.95 3.84
CA GLU A 82 -8.76 -59.93 4.44
C GLU A 82 -7.94 -58.85 5.17
N LYS A 83 -6.90 -59.26 5.92
CA LYS A 83 -5.94 -58.32 6.53
C LYS A 83 -5.18 -57.50 5.49
N GLU A 84 -4.67 -58.14 4.43
CA GLU A 84 -3.97 -57.45 3.36
C GLU A 84 -4.89 -56.44 2.64
N LYS A 85 -6.15 -56.79 2.40
CA LYS A 85 -7.15 -55.86 1.85
C LYS A 85 -7.46 -54.71 2.80
N GLN A 86 -7.55 -54.95 4.10
CA GLN A 86 -7.76 -53.91 5.11
C GLN A 86 -6.56 -52.95 5.16
N GLU A 87 -5.34 -53.46 5.18
CA GLU A 87 -4.12 -52.64 5.15
C GLU A 87 -4.01 -51.82 3.86
N GLN A 88 -4.33 -52.41 2.70
CA GLN A 88 -4.37 -51.69 1.43
C GLN A 88 -5.46 -50.60 1.42
N ALA A 89 -6.64 -50.88 1.97
CA ALA A 89 -7.71 -49.89 2.08
C ALA A 89 -7.35 -48.75 3.05
N GLU A 90 -6.71 -49.05 4.18
CA GLU A 90 -6.22 -48.03 5.11
C GLU A 90 -5.11 -47.18 4.50
N ASN A 91 -4.16 -47.78 3.80
CA ASN A 91 -3.09 -47.05 3.13
C ASN A 91 -3.63 -46.16 2.00
N ALA A 92 -4.54 -46.67 1.16
CA ALA A 92 -5.19 -45.87 0.12
C ALA A 92 -6.01 -44.71 0.71
N ARG A 93 -6.67 -44.92 1.86
CA ARG A 93 -7.39 -43.85 2.57
C ARG A 93 -6.44 -42.80 3.13
N ARG A 94 -5.31 -43.19 3.73
CA ARG A 94 -4.28 -42.26 4.22
C ARG A 94 -3.67 -41.44 3.08
N GLU A 95 -3.42 -42.07 1.93
CA GLU A 95 -2.92 -41.38 0.73
C GLU A 95 -3.95 -40.39 0.17
N GLN A 96 -5.24 -40.76 0.11
CA GLN A 96 -6.31 -39.83 -0.28
C GLN A 96 -6.42 -38.65 0.69
N GLU A 97 -6.38 -38.89 2.00
CA GLU A 97 -6.44 -37.83 3.01
C GLU A 97 -5.21 -36.90 2.93
N ALA A 98 -4.02 -37.45 2.67
CA ALA A 98 -2.81 -36.65 2.45
C ALA A 98 -2.92 -35.81 1.16
N ALA A 99 -3.42 -36.38 0.07
CA ALA A 99 -3.65 -35.68 -1.18
C ALA A 99 -4.70 -34.57 -1.04
N GLN A 100 -5.78 -34.80 -0.27
CA GLN A 100 -6.79 -33.78 0.02
C GLN A 100 -6.23 -32.63 0.86
N ARG A 101 -5.43 -32.92 1.89
CA ARG A 101 -4.76 -31.87 2.69
C ARG A 101 -3.77 -31.07 1.84
N ALA A 102 -3.01 -31.72 0.96
CA ALA A 102 -2.12 -31.04 0.04
C ALA A 102 -2.89 -30.13 -0.94
N ALA A 103 -4.02 -30.60 -1.48
CA ALA A 103 -4.88 -29.79 -2.36
C ALA A 103 -5.51 -28.59 -1.62
N GLN A 104 -5.94 -28.77 -0.37
CA GLN A 104 -6.45 -27.67 0.47
C GLN A 104 -5.36 -26.62 0.73
N ALA A 105 -4.14 -27.03 1.09
CA ALA A 105 -3.02 -26.11 1.32
C ALA A 105 -2.65 -25.31 0.04
N VAL A 106 -2.68 -25.95 -1.14
CA VAL A 106 -2.43 -25.27 -2.41
C VAL A 106 -3.52 -24.23 -2.71
N ASN A 107 -4.79 -24.55 -2.47
CA ASN A 107 -5.90 -23.61 -2.67
C ASN A 107 -5.81 -22.41 -1.71
N GLU A 108 -5.47 -22.63 -0.43
CA GLU A 108 -5.26 -21.55 0.56
C GLU A 108 -4.12 -20.61 0.14
N LEU A 109 -3.00 -21.16 -0.33
CA LEU A 109 -1.87 -20.40 -0.86
C LEU A 109 -2.26 -19.60 -2.11
N GLN A 110 -3.02 -20.19 -3.04
CA GLN A 110 -3.53 -19.47 -4.21
C GLN A 110 -4.46 -18.32 -3.83
N GLU A 111 -5.32 -18.49 -2.83
CA GLU A 111 -6.21 -17.43 -2.37
C GLU A 111 -5.44 -16.29 -1.68
N GLN A 112 -4.39 -16.62 -0.93
CA GLN A 112 -3.45 -15.64 -0.35
C GLN A 112 -2.74 -14.83 -1.44
N ILE A 113 -2.21 -15.51 -2.47
CA ILE A 113 -1.56 -14.86 -3.62
C ILE A 113 -2.55 -13.93 -4.33
N ARG A 114 -3.77 -14.39 -4.60
CA ARG A 114 -4.81 -13.59 -5.26
C ARG A 114 -5.21 -12.36 -4.45
N LYS A 115 -5.31 -12.48 -3.12
CA LYS A 115 -5.56 -11.35 -2.22
C LYS A 115 -4.41 -10.35 -2.24
N LYS A 116 -3.16 -10.84 -2.18
CA LYS A 116 -1.95 -9.99 -2.26
C LYS A 116 -1.81 -9.29 -3.61
N GLU A 117 -2.14 -9.95 -4.71
CA GLU A 117 -2.16 -9.35 -6.05
C GLU A 117 -3.25 -8.29 -6.18
N ALA A 118 -4.44 -8.52 -5.61
CA ALA A 118 -5.51 -7.53 -5.57
C ALA A 118 -5.11 -6.30 -4.73
N GLU A 119 -4.55 -6.50 -3.52
CA GLU A 119 -4.00 -5.43 -2.68
C GLU A 119 -2.91 -4.64 -3.43
N MET A 120 -1.98 -5.33 -4.10
CA MET A 120 -0.91 -4.70 -4.88
C MET A 120 -1.48 -3.89 -6.05
N LYS A 121 -2.52 -4.39 -6.72
CA LYS A 121 -3.18 -3.71 -7.83
C LYS A 121 -3.93 -2.48 -7.35
N GLU A 122 -4.64 -2.54 -6.22
CA GLU A 122 -5.28 -1.37 -5.60
C GLU A 122 -4.25 -0.32 -5.20
N VAL A 123 -3.11 -0.73 -4.61
CA VAL A 123 -2.02 0.20 -4.26
C VAL A 123 -1.41 0.82 -5.52
N LEU A 124 -1.22 0.05 -6.59
CA LEU A 124 -0.68 0.55 -7.85
C LEU A 124 -1.67 1.46 -8.58
N GLU A 125 -2.96 1.15 -8.56
CA GLU A 125 -4.02 2.01 -9.10
C GLU A 125 -4.16 3.29 -8.28
N ALA A 126 -4.07 3.20 -6.95
CA ALA A 126 -4.00 4.38 -6.09
C ALA A 126 -2.74 5.21 -6.37
N GLN A 127 -1.58 4.59 -6.59
CA GLN A 127 -0.36 5.29 -7.03
C GLN A 127 -0.55 5.95 -8.38
N LYS A 128 -1.07 5.23 -9.39
CA LYS A 128 -1.34 5.77 -10.72
C LYS A 128 -2.40 6.87 -10.71
N GLU A 129 -3.42 6.77 -9.87
CA GLU A 129 -4.39 7.84 -9.65
C GLU A 129 -3.72 9.03 -8.99
N THR A 130 -2.83 8.81 -8.03
CA THR A 130 -2.09 9.89 -7.36
C THR A 130 -1.15 10.58 -8.33
N GLU A 131 -0.45 9.82 -9.19
CA GLU A 131 0.40 10.29 -10.29
C GLU A 131 -0.42 11.00 -11.39
N SER A 132 -1.59 10.47 -11.73
CA SER A 132 -2.50 11.08 -12.71
C SER A 132 -3.14 12.35 -12.15
N LYS A 133 -3.45 12.41 -10.84
CA LYS A 133 -3.84 13.62 -10.11
C LYS A 133 -2.69 14.62 -10.06
N TRP A 134 -1.45 14.13 -9.93
CA TRP A 134 -0.22 14.92 -10.02
C TRP A 134 -0.05 15.56 -11.41
N HIS A 135 -0.33 14.81 -12.47
CA HIS A 135 -0.25 15.26 -13.86
C HIS A 135 -1.46 16.10 -14.30
N SER A 136 -2.64 15.91 -13.70
CA SER A 136 -3.86 16.69 -13.99
C SER A 136 -3.93 18.03 -13.26
N GLY A 137 -2.87 18.43 -12.55
CA GLY A 137 -2.74 19.77 -11.97
C GLY A 137 -3.43 19.98 -10.62
N ILE A 138 -4.07 18.95 -10.05
CA ILE A 138 -4.56 18.97 -8.67
C ILE A 138 -3.40 18.61 -7.75
N ARG A 139 -2.54 19.60 -7.48
CA ARG A 139 -1.35 19.43 -6.65
C ARG A 139 -1.75 19.45 -5.17
N PRO A 140 -1.36 18.44 -4.36
CA PRO A 140 -1.66 18.43 -2.95
C PRO A 140 -1.19 19.69 -2.26
N VAL A 141 -2.10 20.23 -1.47
CA VAL A 141 -1.99 21.51 -0.79
C VAL A 141 -1.17 21.23 0.48
N GLU A 142 0.16 21.21 0.34
CA GLU A 142 1.09 20.87 1.44
C GLU A 142 1.07 21.94 2.54
N TRP A 143 0.83 21.52 3.78
CA TRP A 143 1.03 22.34 4.99
C TRP A 143 2.40 21.97 5.59
N PRO A 144 3.23 22.93 6.02
CA PRO A 144 4.50 22.62 6.67
C PRO A 144 4.24 21.82 7.94
N SER A 145 5.10 20.84 8.22
CA SER A 145 5.05 20.11 9.49
C SER A 145 5.25 21.07 10.65
N LYS A 146 4.70 20.73 11.82
CA LYS A 146 4.83 21.57 13.03
C LYS A 146 6.29 21.84 13.39
N GLU A 147 7.16 20.83 13.23
CA GLU A 147 8.59 20.95 13.44
C GLU A 147 9.24 21.95 12.48
N LYS A 148 8.90 21.87 11.19
CA LYS A 148 9.42 22.80 10.17
C LYS A 148 8.95 24.23 10.41
N TYR A 149 7.70 24.38 10.85
CA TYR A 149 7.15 25.68 11.22
C TYR A 149 7.92 26.30 12.39
N GLU A 150 8.19 25.52 13.45
CA GLU A 150 8.92 26.01 14.62
C GLU A 150 10.40 26.30 14.30
N GLU A 151 11.06 25.48 13.47
CA GLU A 151 12.41 25.73 12.98
C GLU A 151 12.48 27.07 12.21
N THR A 152 11.57 27.25 11.24
CA THR A 152 11.52 28.46 10.41
C THR A 152 11.18 29.70 11.24
N LYS A 153 10.26 29.55 12.20
CA LYS A 153 9.92 30.61 13.16
C LYS A 153 11.15 30.99 14.00
N ARG A 154 11.89 30.02 14.53
CA ARG A 154 13.13 30.30 15.29
C ARG A 154 14.20 31.02 14.45
N ARG A 155 14.26 30.73 13.15
CA ARG A 155 15.28 31.29 12.26
C ARG A 155 15.02 32.73 11.84
N TYR A 156 13.77 33.09 11.57
CA TYR A 156 13.44 34.38 10.93
C TYR A 156 12.50 35.26 11.75
N TYR A 157 11.68 34.70 12.66
CA TYR A 157 10.68 35.45 13.41
C TYR A 157 11.29 36.07 14.67
N THR A 158 11.07 37.37 14.85
CA THR A 158 11.46 38.17 16.01
C THR A 158 10.20 38.72 16.69
N GLU A 159 9.97 38.32 17.93
CA GLU A 159 8.78 38.73 18.68
C GLU A 159 8.68 40.26 18.79
N GLY A 160 7.47 40.80 18.62
CA GLY A 160 7.22 42.25 18.67
C GLY A 160 7.62 43.04 17.43
N LYS A 161 8.23 42.42 16.41
CA LYS A 161 8.54 43.05 15.11
C LYS A 161 7.56 42.58 14.03
N PHE A 162 7.45 43.34 12.93
CA PHE A 162 6.58 43.06 11.80
C PHE A 162 7.43 42.64 10.60
N HIS A 163 7.22 41.42 10.11
CA HIS A 163 8.11 40.78 9.14
C HIS A 163 7.51 40.87 7.73
N LEU A 164 8.21 41.54 6.83
CA LEU A 164 7.81 41.79 5.45
C LEU A 164 8.75 41.05 4.50
N ALA A 165 8.22 40.11 3.74
CA ALA A 165 8.98 39.40 2.71
C ALA A 165 8.81 40.07 1.35
N ILE A 166 9.90 40.34 0.64
CA ILE A 166 9.90 40.79 -0.75
C ILE A 166 10.32 39.62 -1.64
N THR A 167 9.43 39.24 -2.54
CA THR A 167 9.60 38.13 -3.49
C THR A 167 9.48 38.65 -4.92
N GLY A 168 10.05 37.91 -5.87
CA GLY A 168 10.02 38.25 -7.29
C GLY A 168 11.22 37.66 -8.02
N ILE A 169 11.14 37.62 -9.35
CA ILE A 169 12.22 37.11 -10.21
C ILE A 169 13.54 37.85 -9.91
N SER A 170 14.68 37.20 -10.16
CA SER A 170 15.96 37.90 -10.18
C SER A 170 15.95 39.10 -11.14
N GLY A 171 16.66 40.17 -10.81
CA GLY A 171 16.76 41.38 -11.65
C GLY A 171 15.55 42.32 -11.64
N THR A 172 14.48 42.01 -10.88
CA THR A 172 13.33 42.94 -10.72
C THR A 172 13.62 44.12 -9.79
N GLY A 173 14.75 44.11 -9.06
CA GLY A 173 15.13 45.19 -8.15
C GLY A 173 14.62 45.02 -6.72
N LYS A 174 14.52 43.78 -6.22
CA LYS A 174 14.11 43.48 -4.83
C LYS A 174 14.99 44.20 -3.80
N SER A 175 16.31 44.04 -3.90
CA SER A 175 17.27 44.69 -2.98
C SER A 175 17.14 46.20 -3.00
N SER A 176 17.05 46.82 -4.19
CA SER A 176 16.84 48.26 -4.32
C SER A 176 15.50 48.72 -3.71
N LEU A 177 14.45 47.91 -3.81
CA LEU A 177 13.17 48.19 -3.18
C LEU A 177 13.25 48.10 -1.65
N ILE A 178 14.00 47.13 -1.11
CA ILE A 178 14.26 47.02 0.34
C ILE A 178 14.99 48.28 0.83
N ASN A 179 15.99 48.75 0.09
CA ASN A 179 16.72 49.97 0.43
C ASN A 179 15.80 51.19 0.42
N ALA A 180 14.95 51.32 -0.60
CA ALA A 180 13.97 52.40 -0.67
C ALA A 180 12.97 52.40 0.49
N PHE A 181 12.44 51.23 0.87
CA PHE A 181 11.57 51.10 2.03
C PHE A 181 12.26 51.46 3.36
N ARG A 182 13.58 51.28 3.44
CA ARG A 182 14.41 51.66 4.59
C ARG A 182 14.87 53.12 4.52
N GLY A 183 14.58 53.84 3.44
CA GLY A 183 15.07 55.21 3.22
C GLY A 183 16.59 55.30 3.01
N ILE A 184 17.21 54.20 2.58
CA ILE A 184 18.65 54.07 2.36
C ILE A 184 18.93 54.06 0.86
N TRP A 185 19.98 54.74 0.41
CA TRP A 185 20.43 54.68 -0.98
C TRP A 185 21.37 53.49 -1.22
N ASP A 186 21.40 52.96 -2.44
CA ASP A 186 22.12 51.72 -2.76
C ASP A 186 23.64 51.77 -2.47
N GLU A 187 24.23 52.97 -2.41
CA GLU A 187 25.66 53.21 -2.12
C GLU A 187 25.94 53.50 -0.63
N GLU A 188 24.92 53.59 0.21
CA GLU A 188 25.07 53.88 1.64
C GLU A 188 25.44 52.62 2.45
N GLU A 189 26.10 52.84 3.59
CA GLU A 189 26.51 51.75 4.48
C GLU A 189 25.28 51.01 5.04
N GLY A 190 25.27 49.67 4.93
CA GLY A 190 24.15 48.84 5.37
C GLY A 190 23.00 48.73 4.35
N ALA A 191 23.18 49.23 3.12
CA ALA A 191 22.31 48.93 1.99
C ALA A 191 22.37 47.44 1.62
N ALA A 192 21.23 46.89 1.21
CA ALA A 192 21.14 45.58 0.57
C ALA A 192 21.90 45.63 -0.76
N THR A 193 22.85 44.73 -0.95
CA THR A 193 23.66 44.66 -2.16
C THR A 193 22.79 44.44 -3.39
N THR A 194 22.91 45.33 -4.37
CA THR A 194 22.11 45.33 -5.60
C THR A 194 22.82 44.65 -6.77
N ASP A 195 23.94 43.96 -6.51
CA ASP A 195 24.76 43.32 -7.54
C ASP A 195 23.92 42.47 -8.49
N ILE A 196 24.16 42.66 -9.78
CA ILE A 196 23.46 41.98 -10.89
C ILE A 196 23.71 40.46 -10.86
N VAL A 197 24.74 40.01 -10.13
CA VAL A 197 25.15 38.62 -10.01
C VAL A 197 24.30 37.91 -8.96
N GLU A 198 23.57 36.89 -9.42
CA GLU A 198 22.67 36.02 -8.67
C GLU A 198 23.34 35.40 -7.43
N SER A 199 23.23 36.03 -6.25
CA SER A 199 24.09 35.66 -5.10
C SER A 199 23.38 35.27 -3.82
N THR A 200 22.04 35.26 -3.77
CA THR A 200 21.32 34.82 -2.57
C THR A 200 20.53 33.56 -2.88
N SER A 201 21.02 32.41 -2.38
CA SER A 201 20.22 31.17 -2.25
C SER A 201 19.50 31.10 -0.90
N VAL A 202 19.66 32.14 -0.06
CA VAL A 202 19.19 32.19 1.33
C VAL A 202 18.42 33.50 1.56
N VAL A 203 17.29 33.40 2.25
CA VAL A 203 16.50 34.56 2.69
C VAL A 203 17.34 35.46 3.60
N THR A 204 17.48 36.74 3.24
CA THR A 204 18.35 37.69 3.94
C THR A 204 17.52 38.75 4.67
N ARG A 205 17.94 39.10 5.90
CA ARG A 205 17.19 39.97 6.82
C ARG A 205 17.79 41.38 6.87
N TYR A 206 16.94 42.40 6.71
CA TYR A 206 17.27 43.82 6.75
C TYR A 206 16.33 44.57 7.71
N PRO A 207 16.74 44.80 8.97
CA PRO A 207 15.98 45.64 9.90
C PRO A 207 15.85 47.08 9.41
N ASP A 208 14.77 47.75 9.81
CA ASP A 208 14.62 49.19 9.59
C ASP A 208 15.73 49.97 10.34
N PRO A 209 16.34 50.99 9.73
CA PRO A 209 17.35 51.81 10.41
C PRO A 209 16.75 52.63 11.56
N ASN A 210 15.46 52.97 11.51
CA ASN A 210 14.80 53.67 12.60
C ASN A 210 14.31 52.66 13.67
N PRO A 211 14.80 52.74 14.92
CA PRO A 211 14.38 51.81 15.98
C PRO A 211 12.89 51.89 16.34
N ASP A 212 12.25 53.04 16.10
CA ASP A 212 10.81 53.23 16.33
C ASP A 212 9.96 52.49 15.29
N ASN A 213 10.55 52.20 14.14
CA ASN A 213 9.91 51.39 13.11
C ASN A 213 10.05 49.90 13.47
N PRO A 214 8.93 49.18 13.59
CA PRO A 214 8.97 47.77 13.96
C PRO A 214 9.22 46.83 12.77
N PHE A 215 9.61 47.37 11.62
CA PHE A 215 9.68 46.61 10.38
C PHE A 215 11.00 45.85 10.25
N ILE A 216 10.90 44.62 9.77
CA ILE A 216 12.03 43.84 9.31
C ILE A 216 11.71 43.40 7.89
N TRP A 217 12.55 43.84 6.96
CA TRP A 217 12.45 43.54 5.55
C TRP A 217 13.27 42.29 5.24
N PHE A 218 12.71 41.39 4.44
CA PHE A 218 13.38 40.16 4.04
C PHE A 218 13.48 40.10 2.52
N ASP A 219 14.71 39.93 2.03
CA ASP A 219 14.95 39.62 0.63
C ASP A 219 14.81 38.11 0.44
N VAL A 220 13.77 37.70 -0.29
CA VAL A 220 13.52 36.29 -0.59
C VAL A 220 14.07 36.00 -1.98
N PRO A 221 14.93 34.96 -2.10
CA PRO A 221 15.61 34.66 -3.36
C PRO A 221 14.62 34.32 -4.47
N GLY A 222 14.84 34.86 -5.66
CA GLY A 222 13.88 34.69 -6.77
C GLY A 222 13.74 33.24 -7.24
N SER A 223 12.54 32.85 -7.64
CA SER A 223 12.25 31.47 -8.08
C SER A 223 12.99 31.02 -9.34
N GLY A 224 13.42 31.95 -10.19
CA GLY A 224 14.24 31.64 -11.38
C GLY A 224 15.65 31.12 -11.07
N THR A 225 16.11 31.23 -9.81
CA THR A 225 17.46 30.86 -9.36
C THR A 225 17.49 29.47 -8.70
N LEU A 226 16.33 28.88 -8.41
CA LEU A 226 16.22 27.62 -7.69
C LEU A 226 15.59 26.55 -8.59
N ALA A 227 16.13 25.32 -8.55
CA ALA A 227 15.49 24.13 -9.11
C ALA A 227 14.25 23.69 -8.27
N CYS A 228 13.64 24.63 -7.55
CA CYS A 228 12.44 24.40 -6.76
C CYS A 228 11.23 24.48 -7.67
N SER A 229 10.27 23.61 -7.40
CA SER A 229 9.02 23.63 -8.10
C SER A 229 8.17 24.82 -7.63
N ASP A 230 7.52 25.54 -8.55
CA ASP A 230 6.80 26.79 -8.25
C ASP A 230 5.82 26.71 -7.06
N TRP A 231 5.30 25.51 -6.79
CA TRP A 231 4.31 25.25 -5.74
C TRP A 231 4.92 24.93 -4.37
N THR A 232 6.14 24.39 -4.30
CA THR A 232 6.87 24.14 -3.04
C THR A 232 7.59 25.38 -2.55
N TYR A 233 7.94 26.30 -3.46
CA TYR A 233 8.65 27.55 -3.18
C TYR A 233 8.11 28.31 -1.96
N PHE A 234 6.79 28.43 -1.81
CA PHE A 234 6.19 29.13 -0.68
C PHE A 234 6.52 28.48 0.68
N ASN A 235 6.48 27.15 0.75
CA ASN A 235 6.79 26.40 1.97
C ASN A 235 8.31 26.30 2.18
N ASP A 236 9.08 26.07 1.12
CA ASP A 236 10.54 25.91 1.15
C ASP A 236 11.24 27.18 1.63
N GLN A 237 10.80 28.35 1.15
CA GLN A 237 11.31 29.65 1.58
C GLN A 237 10.71 30.12 2.91
N GLY A 238 9.79 29.33 3.49
CA GLY A 238 9.19 29.65 4.78
C GLY A 238 8.24 30.85 4.73
N LEU A 239 7.58 31.13 3.59
CA LEU A 239 6.79 32.36 3.44
C LEU A 239 5.61 32.45 4.41
N TYR A 240 5.16 31.32 4.96
CA TYR A 240 4.05 31.21 5.92
C TYR A 240 4.30 31.88 7.28
N ILE A 241 5.55 32.21 7.63
CA ILE A 241 5.87 32.87 8.91
C ILE A 241 5.76 34.40 8.85
N PHE A 242 5.86 35.00 7.66
CA PHE A 242 5.85 36.46 7.51
C PHE A 242 4.47 37.04 7.81
N ASP A 243 4.46 38.32 8.17
CA ASP A 243 3.23 39.04 8.49
C ASP A 243 2.59 39.65 7.25
N ALA A 244 3.39 39.91 6.21
CA ALA A 244 2.97 40.39 4.89
C ALA A 244 4.00 40.02 3.81
N ILE A 245 3.54 39.91 2.56
CA ILE A 245 4.38 39.56 1.41
C ILE A 245 4.20 40.61 0.31
N ILE A 246 5.30 41.14 -0.21
CA ILE A 246 5.34 42.04 -1.36
C ILE A 246 5.85 41.25 -2.56
N ILE A 247 5.01 41.12 -3.58
CA ILE A 247 5.33 40.42 -4.83
C ILE A 247 5.73 41.45 -5.87
N LEU A 248 7.01 41.47 -6.19
CA LEU A 248 7.64 42.38 -7.14
C LEU A 248 7.73 41.74 -8.53
N PHE A 249 7.12 42.39 -9.51
CA PHE A 249 7.23 41.99 -10.92
C PHE A 249 7.66 43.19 -11.79
N ASN A 250 8.23 42.91 -12.97
CA ASN A 250 8.58 43.96 -13.93
C ASN A 250 7.71 43.88 -15.19
N ASP A 251 7.85 42.82 -16.00
CA ASP A 251 7.16 42.72 -17.29
C ASP A 251 6.01 41.72 -17.31
N ARG A 252 6.16 40.59 -16.61
CA ARG A 252 5.16 39.50 -16.58
C ARG A 252 5.08 38.84 -15.20
N PHE A 253 3.91 38.32 -14.88
CA PHE A 253 3.73 37.38 -13.77
C PHE A 253 4.32 36.03 -14.13
N THR A 254 4.93 35.39 -13.15
CA THR A 254 5.38 34.00 -13.25
C THR A 254 4.39 33.05 -12.59
N ALA A 255 4.51 31.76 -12.90
CA ALA A 255 3.78 30.71 -12.21
C ALA A 255 4.09 30.70 -10.71
N THR A 256 5.32 31.06 -10.31
CA THR A 256 5.69 31.21 -8.89
C THR A 256 4.92 32.34 -8.22
N ASP A 257 4.81 33.52 -8.84
CA ASP A 257 4.09 34.66 -8.26
C ASP A 257 2.62 34.30 -7.98
N ILE A 258 2.02 33.57 -8.91
CA ILE A 258 0.65 33.05 -8.80
C ILE A 258 0.57 32.02 -7.66
N ALA A 259 1.53 31.11 -7.55
CA ALA A 259 1.58 30.13 -6.47
C ALA A 259 1.73 30.78 -5.09
N ILE A 260 2.52 31.86 -4.99
CA ILE A 260 2.65 32.65 -3.76
C ILE A 260 1.34 33.32 -3.42
N LEU A 261 0.64 33.94 -4.39
CA LEU A 261 -0.67 34.56 -4.17
C LEU A 261 -1.70 33.56 -3.64
N LYS A 262 -1.82 32.38 -4.28
CA LYS A 262 -2.76 31.33 -3.86
C LYS A 262 -2.46 30.81 -2.46
N ASN A 263 -1.18 30.52 -2.17
CA ASN A 263 -0.80 30.06 -0.84
C ASN A 263 -1.01 31.17 0.20
N SER A 264 -0.66 32.42 -0.10
CA SER A 264 -0.84 33.52 0.86
C SER A 264 -2.30 33.72 1.25
N GLU A 265 -3.24 33.62 0.30
CA GLU A 265 -4.68 33.66 0.58
C GLU A 265 -5.09 32.51 1.54
N ARG A 266 -4.57 31.31 1.30
CA ARG A 266 -4.79 30.15 2.17
C ARG A 266 -4.22 30.31 3.58
N TYR A 267 -3.03 30.93 3.73
CA TYR A 267 -2.43 31.22 5.04
C TYR A 267 -2.96 32.53 5.67
N ASN A 268 -3.91 33.21 5.01
CA ASN A 268 -4.46 34.51 5.41
C ASN A 268 -3.38 35.59 5.62
N ILE A 269 -2.35 35.56 4.76
CA ILE A 269 -1.24 36.51 4.72
C ILE A 269 -1.56 37.58 3.67
N PRO A 270 -1.51 38.87 4.02
CA PRO A 270 -1.75 39.96 3.09
C PRO A 270 -0.61 40.05 2.08
N THR A 271 -0.99 40.29 0.83
CA THR A 271 -0.07 40.32 -0.31
C THR A 271 -0.22 41.62 -1.08
N TYR A 272 0.88 42.29 -1.37
CA TYR A 272 0.92 43.52 -2.17
C TYR A 272 1.60 43.24 -3.50
N ILE A 273 0.91 43.56 -4.59
CA ILE A 273 1.42 43.37 -5.94
C ILE A 273 2.07 44.67 -6.38
N VAL A 274 3.39 44.66 -6.54
CA VAL A 274 4.18 45.87 -6.81
C VAL A 274 4.93 45.71 -8.14
N ARG A 275 4.90 46.75 -8.98
CA ARG A 275 5.69 46.81 -10.22
C ARG A 275 6.79 47.82 -10.05
N SER A 276 8.02 47.33 -10.12
CA SER A 276 9.24 48.14 -10.10
C SER A 276 9.44 48.89 -11.42
N LYS A 277 10.33 49.89 -11.40
CA LYS A 277 10.86 50.57 -12.61
C LYS A 277 9.74 51.26 -13.41
N SER A 278 8.67 51.69 -12.75
CA SER A 278 7.52 52.31 -13.40
C SER A 278 7.87 53.64 -14.08
N ASP A 279 8.79 54.39 -13.49
CA ASP A 279 9.44 55.57 -14.05
C ASP A 279 10.02 55.32 -15.45
N VAL A 280 10.85 54.28 -15.61
CA VAL A 280 11.47 53.92 -16.90
C VAL A 280 10.41 53.58 -17.96
N HIS A 281 9.36 52.85 -17.57
CA HIS A 281 8.27 52.50 -18.49
C HIS A 281 7.46 53.72 -18.93
N ILE A 282 7.17 54.63 -18.00
CA ILE A 282 6.45 55.89 -18.28
C ILE A 282 7.29 56.79 -19.19
N GLU A 283 8.60 56.92 -18.93
CA GLU A 283 9.52 57.65 -19.80
C GLU A 283 9.51 57.13 -21.24
N ASN A 284 9.49 55.80 -21.41
CA ASN A 284 9.45 55.20 -22.74
C ASN A 284 8.15 55.55 -23.48
N ILE A 285 7.01 55.60 -22.78
CA ILE A 285 5.73 56.04 -23.35
C ILE A 285 5.78 57.53 -23.70
N ILE A 286 6.35 58.38 -22.83
CA ILE A 286 6.55 59.81 -23.10
C ILE A 286 7.40 60.01 -24.35
N LYS A 287 8.56 59.33 -24.45
CA LYS A 287 9.46 59.38 -25.62
C LYS A 287 8.72 58.99 -26.90
N LYS A 288 7.89 57.94 -26.86
CA LYS A 288 7.06 57.51 -28.00
C LYS A 288 6.00 58.56 -28.39
N LYS A 289 5.29 59.13 -27.42
CA LYS A 289 4.26 60.16 -27.65
C LYS A 289 4.85 61.46 -28.18
N ARG A 290 6.01 61.89 -27.66
CA ARG A 290 6.73 63.09 -28.16
C ARG A 290 7.14 62.96 -29.63
N ARG A 291 7.58 61.77 -30.06
CA ARG A 291 7.89 61.50 -31.47
C ARG A 291 6.67 61.60 -32.39
N GLY A 292 5.48 61.21 -31.91
CA GLY A 292 4.24 61.21 -32.70
C GLY A 292 3.46 62.52 -32.69
N ALA A 293 3.54 63.32 -31.62
CA ALA A 293 2.69 64.51 -31.42
C ALA A 293 3.32 65.83 -31.89
N GLY A 294 4.61 65.84 -32.27
CA GLY A 294 5.37 67.05 -32.58
C GLY A 294 5.67 67.93 -31.36
N ALA A 295 6.64 68.84 -31.47
CA ALA A 295 7.23 69.60 -30.36
C ALA A 295 6.29 70.64 -29.67
N ARG A 296 5.03 70.76 -30.09
CA ARG A 296 4.08 71.79 -29.63
C ARG A 296 3.10 71.35 -28.52
N ARG A 297 3.09 70.07 -28.13
CA ARG A 297 2.25 69.62 -27.01
C ARG A 297 2.87 70.01 -25.67
N ASP A 298 2.01 70.41 -24.75
CA ASP A 298 2.36 70.64 -23.35
C ASP A 298 2.99 69.37 -22.73
N PRO A 299 4.21 69.46 -22.14
CA PRO A 299 4.87 68.34 -21.49
C PRO A 299 4.05 67.71 -20.36
N ALA A 300 3.29 68.49 -19.58
CA ALA A 300 2.51 67.98 -18.45
C ALA A 300 1.31 67.13 -18.93
N SER A 301 0.63 67.56 -19.99
CA SER A 301 -0.41 66.76 -20.65
C SER A 301 0.12 65.41 -21.18
N ILE A 302 1.31 65.39 -21.81
CA ILE A 302 1.93 64.15 -22.30
C ILE A 302 2.26 63.21 -21.13
N LEU A 303 2.80 63.76 -20.03
CA LEU A 303 3.09 63.01 -18.82
C LEU A 303 1.82 62.38 -18.24
N HIS A 304 0.75 63.16 -18.09
CA HIS A 304 -0.53 62.66 -17.56
C HIS A 304 -1.12 61.54 -18.44
N GLU A 305 -1.14 61.73 -19.76
CA GLU A 305 -1.59 60.69 -20.70
C GLU A 305 -0.71 59.42 -20.61
N ALA A 306 0.60 59.58 -20.50
CA ALA A 306 1.53 58.45 -20.39
C ALA A 306 1.33 57.67 -19.08
N CYS A 307 1.17 58.36 -17.96
CA CYS A 307 0.88 57.75 -16.66
C CYS A 307 -0.44 56.98 -16.69
N LYS A 308 -1.50 57.60 -17.22
CA LYS A 308 -2.81 56.98 -17.35
C LYS A 308 -2.77 55.73 -18.24
N GLU A 309 -2.12 55.83 -19.40
CA GLU A 309 -1.95 54.69 -20.32
C GLU A 309 -1.17 53.54 -19.66
N TYR A 310 -0.10 53.86 -18.93
CA TYR A 310 0.71 52.88 -18.22
C TYR A 310 -0.07 52.17 -17.11
N LEU A 311 -0.77 52.93 -16.26
CA LEU A 311 -1.53 52.38 -15.14
C LEU A 311 -2.67 51.49 -15.63
N THR A 312 -3.46 51.95 -16.60
CA THR A 312 -4.56 51.15 -17.17
C THR A 312 -4.05 49.85 -17.79
N ARG A 313 -3.00 49.90 -18.63
CA ARG A 313 -2.42 48.69 -19.23
C ARG A 313 -1.84 47.74 -18.20
N SER A 314 -1.18 48.27 -17.17
CA SER A 314 -0.60 47.45 -16.09
C SER A 314 -1.69 46.78 -15.28
N GLN A 315 -2.75 47.51 -14.94
CA GLN A 315 -3.89 46.98 -14.19
C GLN A 315 -4.65 45.92 -14.97
N GLU A 316 -4.87 46.12 -16.28
CA GLU A 316 -5.48 45.12 -17.16
C GLU A 316 -4.62 43.86 -17.27
N SER A 317 -3.29 44.01 -17.37
CA SER A 317 -2.35 42.89 -17.39
C SER A 317 -2.41 42.10 -16.08
N VAL A 318 -2.34 42.77 -14.92
CA VAL A 318 -2.48 42.12 -13.61
C VAL A 318 -3.82 41.40 -13.52
N ARG A 319 -4.92 42.09 -13.85
CA ARG A 319 -6.28 41.51 -13.78
C ARG A 319 -6.42 40.29 -14.68
N SER A 320 -5.93 40.35 -15.92
CA SER A 320 -5.96 39.23 -16.86
C SER A 320 -5.16 38.03 -16.33
N ASN A 321 -3.97 38.28 -15.77
CA ASN A 321 -3.14 37.23 -15.19
C ASN A 321 -3.78 36.60 -13.95
N LEU A 322 -4.47 37.38 -13.11
CA LEU A 322 -5.18 36.86 -11.93
C LEU A 322 -6.41 36.02 -12.32
N MET A 323 -7.17 36.44 -13.35
CA MET A 323 -8.39 35.76 -13.81
C MET A 323 -8.15 34.48 -14.62
N LYS A 324 -6.99 34.33 -15.25
CA LYS A 324 -6.62 33.12 -16.02
C LYS A 324 -6.33 31.90 -15.15
N ASN A 325 -6.34 32.06 -13.83
CA ASN A 325 -6.07 30.99 -12.88
C ASN A 325 -7.34 30.22 -12.50
N ASP A 326 -7.18 28.95 -12.19
CA ASP A 326 -8.24 28.10 -11.64
C ASP A 326 -7.90 27.67 -10.19
N PRO A 327 -8.69 28.04 -9.16
CA PRO A 327 -9.76 29.03 -9.20
C PRO A 327 -9.20 30.46 -9.45
N PRO A 328 -10.04 31.41 -9.93
CA PRO A 328 -9.64 32.80 -10.12
C PRO A 328 -9.24 33.43 -8.79
N ILE A 329 -8.09 34.10 -8.76
CA ILE A 329 -7.63 34.82 -7.57
C ILE A 329 -8.43 36.12 -7.45
N GLN A 330 -8.91 36.45 -6.25
CA GLN A 330 -9.63 37.70 -5.99
C GLN A 330 -8.82 38.90 -6.51
N SER A 331 -9.50 39.87 -7.10
CA SER A 331 -8.85 41.10 -7.59
C SER A 331 -8.10 41.79 -6.45
N LYS A 332 -6.78 41.94 -6.61
CA LYS A 332 -5.91 42.65 -5.66
C LYS A 332 -5.49 43.99 -6.23
N LYS A 333 -5.28 44.97 -5.35
CA LYS A 333 -4.73 46.28 -5.71
C LYS A 333 -3.28 46.10 -6.19
N PHE A 334 -2.95 46.83 -7.24
CA PHE A 334 -1.63 46.88 -7.86
C PHE A 334 -1.00 48.25 -7.55
N TYR A 335 0.29 48.28 -7.26
CA TYR A 335 1.05 49.50 -6.98
C TYR A 335 2.20 49.64 -7.97
N ALA A 336 2.20 50.73 -8.73
CA ALA A 336 3.32 51.15 -9.55
C ALA A 336 4.29 51.98 -8.69
N VAL A 337 5.56 51.60 -8.66
CA VAL A 337 6.56 52.28 -7.84
C VAL A 337 7.85 52.56 -8.61
N SER A 338 8.40 53.74 -8.38
CA SER A 338 9.78 54.10 -8.64
C SER A 338 10.60 53.96 -7.36
N ARG A 339 11.83 53.47 -7.51
CA ARG A 339 12.77 53.33 -6.38
C ARG A 339 13.08 54.70 -5.77
N ASP A 340 13.43 55.68 -6.61
CA ASP A 340 13.87 57.00 -6.16
C ASP A 340 12.73 57.75 -5.45
N THR A 341 11.54 57.74 -6.05
CA THR A 341 10.35 58.35 -5.47
C THR A 341 10.00 57.71 -4.11
N LEU A 342 10.08 56.38 -4.00
CA LEU A 342 9.79 55.69 -2.74
C LEU A 342 10.80 56.06 -1.65
N THR A 343 12.10 56.10 -1.97
CA THR A 343 13.14 56.53 -1.02
C THR A 343 12.87 57.95 -0.50
N MET A 344 12.53 58.89 -1.39
CA MET A 344 12.23 60.27 -1.01
C MET A 344 10.97 60.39 -0.15
N VAL A 345 9.92 59.63 -0.48
CA VAL A 345 8.69 59.56 0.34
C VAL A 345 8.99 59.03 1.75
N VAL A 346 9.86 58.02 1.87
CA VAL A 346 10.24 57.45 3.18
C VAL A 346 11.13 58.40 3.98
N ARG A 347 12.01 59.16 3.33
CA ARG A 347 12.87 60.17 3.97
C ARG A 347 12.15 61.50 4.27
N GLU A 348 10.88 61.63 3.89
CA GLU A 348 10.11 62.87 3.99
C GLU A 348 10.77 64.06 3.27
N GLU A 349 11.48 63.78 2.17
CA GLU A 349 12.15 64.80 1.35
C GLU A 349 11.15 65.52 0.42
N PRO A 350 11.44 66.77 0.00
CA PRO A 350 10.57 67.51 -0.89
C PRO A 350 10.44 66.81 -2.25
N LEU A 351 9.20 66.56 -2.67
CA LEU A 351 8.87 65.87 -3.93
C LEU A 351 8.67 66.85 -5.11
N GLU A 352 9.36 67.99 -5.09
CA GLU A 352 9.23 69.02 -6.12
C GLU A 352 9.68 68.45 -7.47
N ASP A 353 8.82 68.54 -8.48
CA ASP A 353 9.00 68.05 -9.85
C ASP A 353 9.13 66.52 -10.06
N ILE A 354 8.84 65.71 -9.03
CA ILE A 354 8.94 64.24 -9.11
C ILE A 354 7.56 63.62 -9.33
N LEU A 355 7.50 62.65 -10.24
CA LEU A 355 6.29 61.87 -10.49
C LEU A 355 6.05 60.90 -9.33
N VAL A 356 5.04 61.20 -8.52
CA VAL A 356 4.50 60.28 -7.50
C VAL A 356 3.39 59.44 -8.13
N LEU A 357 3.53 58.12 -8.03
CA LEU A 357 2.59 57.13 -8.52
C LEU A 357 1.78 56.58 -7.36
N ASN A 358 2.11 55.38 -6.87
CA ASN A 358 1.42 54.69 -5.79
C ASN A 358 2.32 54.47 -4.56
N GLU A 359 3.49 55.10 -4.48
CA GLU A 359 4.46 54.93 -3.40
C GLU A 359 3.86 55.30 -2.04
N SER A 360 3.23 56.48 -1.96
CA SER A 360 2.59 56.97 -0.73
C SER A 360 1.41 56.09 -0.30
N ASP A 361 0.65 55.56 -1.27
CA ASP A 361 -0.49 54.69 -0.99
C ASP A 361 -0.01 53.31 -0.50
N LEU A 362 1.04 52.76 -1.13
CA LEU A 362 1.64 51.49 -0.73
C LEU A 362 2.16 51.57 0.72
N LEU A 363 2.86 52.64 1.07
CA LEU A 363 3.37 52.83 2.42
C LEU A 363 2.22 52.96 3.45
N LYS A 364 1.19 53.74 3.14
CA LYS A 364 0.00 53.88 4.01
C LYS A 364 -0.71 52.54 4.22
N ASP A 365 -0.94 51.79 3.15
CA ASP A 365 -1.64 50.50 3.21
C ASP A 365 -0.81 49.47 4.02
N LEU A 366 0.52 49.44 3.84
CA LEU A 366 1.43 48.61 4.64
C LEU A 366 1.41 48.99 6.13
N LEU A 367 1.50 50.29 6.44
CA LEU A 367 1.48 50.80 7.82
C LEU A 367 0.14 50.52 8.50
N GLN A 368 -0.97 50.67 7.79
CA GLN A 368 -2.31 50.43 8.32
C GLN A 368 -2.51 48.95 8.65
N ASP A 369 -2.12 48.05 7.74
CA ASP A 369 -2.22 46.60 7.97
C ASP A 369 -1.29 46.13 9.09
N ALA A 370 -0.10 46.71 9.21
CA ALA A 370 0.82 46.43 10.32
C ALA A 370 0.24 46.85 11.68
N LYS A 371 -0.41 48.02 11.75
CA LYS A 371 -1.11 48.48 12.96
C LYS A 371 -2.28 47.56 13.32
N TYR A 372 -3.11 47.19 12.35
CA TYR A 372 -4.30 46.37 12.59
C TYR A 372 -3.93 44.98 13.13
N ARG A 373 -2.87 44.36 12.59
CA ARG A 373 -2.41 43.02 12.99
C ARG A 373 -1.59 42.98 14.28
N ARG A 374 -1.02 44.11 14.71
CA ARG A 374 -0.42 44.22 16.06
C ARG A 374 -1.47 44.26 17.17
N ILE A 375 -2.67 44.76 16.87
CA ILE A 375 -3.76 44.89 17.83
C ILE A 375 -4.55 43.57 17.96
N LEU A 376 -4.66 42.79 16.89
CA LEU A 376 -5.34 41.49 16.89
C LEU A 376 -4.33 40.33 16.95
N PRO A 377 -4.25 39.55 18.04
CA PRO A 377 -3.46 38.32 18.02
C PRO A 377 -3.99 37.40 16.92
N ARG A 378 -3.09 36.74 16.17
CA ARG A 378 -3.49 35.73 15.17
C ARG A 378 -4.51 34.80 15.83
N PRO A 379 -5.67 34.52 15.22
CA PRO A 379 -6.54 33.47 15.74
C PRO A 379 -5.68 32.22 15.80
N LYS A 380 -5.46 31.70 17.01
CA LYS A 380 -4.77 30.42 17.20
C LYS A 380 -5.45 29.47 16.24
N SER A 381 -4.70 28.88 15.31
CA SER A 381 -5.17 27.84 14.41
C SER A 381 -6.00 26.88 15.27
N SER A 382 -7.32 27.00 15.13
CA SER A 382 -8.24 26.22 15.92
C SER A 382 -8.02 24.81 15.43
N SER A 383 -7.55 23.94 16.31
CA SER A 383 -7.49 22.49 16.12
C SER A 383 -8.91 21.93 15.99
N ARG A 384 -9.66 22.38 14.98
CA ARG A 384 -10.86 21.74 14.48
C ARG A 384 -10.51 21.16 13.14
N MET A 385 -9.89 19.99 13.24
CA MET A 385 -10.07 18.89 12.31
C MET A 385 -11.57 18.69 12.10
N LEU A 386 -12.16 19.43 11.15
CA LEU A 386 -13.43 19.04 10.55
C LEU A 386 -13.07 18.05 9.44
N ILE A 387 -13.00 16.78 9.85
CA ILE A 387 -13.30 15.66 8.97
C ILE A 387 -14.76 15.88 8.56
N LEU A 388 -14.99 16.23 7.29
CA LEU A 388 -16.28 16.04 6.65
C LEU A 388 -16.13 14.84 5.71
N PHE A 389 -16.93 13.83 6.03
CA PHE A 389 -17.20 12.63 5.26
C PHE A 389 -17.79 12.94 3.89
#